data_AF-A0A8S9QTH4-F1
#
_entry.id   AF-A0A8S9QTH4-F1
#
_cell.length_a   1.000
_cell.length_b   1.000
_cell.length_c   1.000
_cell.angle_alpha   90.00
_cell.angle_beta   90.00
_cell.angle_gamma   90.00
#
_symmetry.space_group_name_H-M   'P 1'
#
loop_
_entity.id
_entity.type
_entity.pdbx_description
1 polymer ?
#
loop_
_entity_poly.entity_id
_entity_poly.type
_entity_poly.pdbx_seq_one_letter_code
_entity_poly.pdbx_strand_id
1 'polypeptide(L)'
;MAFYLMWYIALAIQVSLCFLYAFKCIFYFDLVKEEFSHYIGVNYLYAPFISCLLLLQSAPLMEPHSVLYKTLFWVFVLPVLTLDTKLYGQWFTTEKRFLSIMANPASQVSVIANLVAARGAAEMGWKECALCLFSLGMVHYLVIFVTLYQRLPGGNNFPTTLRPVSFLFFAAPATGNLAWNSICGTFDTVAKMLFFLSLFIFVSLAGSWVAPMVVGGSNRINQRYDRLVDMVALLSANRIGSRLCYGISNCFSSVGGPSYF
;
A
#
# COMPACT_ATOMS: atom_id res chain seq x y z
N MET A 1 -6.27 26.13 -0.02
CA MET A 1 -4.85 26.46 -0.28
C MET A 1 -3.88 25.37 0.16
N ALA A 2 -3.82 24.98 1.44
CA ALA A 2 -2.83 24.01 1.92
C ALA A 2 -2.82 22.66 1.16
N PHE A 3 -3.99 22.11 0.83
CA PHE A 3 -4.11 20.87 0.05
C PHE A 3 -3.47 20.97 -1.34
N TYR A 4 -3.78 22.05 -2.08
CA TYR A 4 -3.21 22.30 -3.41
C TYR A 4 -1.70 22.45 -3.33
N LEU A 5 -1.19 23.18 -2.33
CA LEU A 5 0.25 23.38 -2.14
C LEU A 5 0.97 22.05 -1.86
N MET A 6 0.42 21.19 -1.01
CA MET A 6 0.97 19.85 -0.77
C MET A 6 0.96 19.00 -2.04
N TRP A 7 -0.12 19.06 -2.83
CA TRP A 7 -0.22 18.31 -4.09
C TRP A 7 0.82 18.78 -5.12
N TYR A 8 1.03 20.10 -5.28
CA TYR A 8 2.05 20.63 -6.19
C TYR A 8 3.47 20.26 -5.76
N ILE A 9 3.77 20.25 -4.45
CA ILE A 9 5.06 19.78 -3.94
C ILE A 9 5.24 18.29 -4.24
N ALA A 10 4.21 17.47 -3.97
CA ALA A 10 4.25 16.04 -4.28
C ALA A 10 4.46 15.80 -5.78
N LEU A 11 3.81 16.59 -6.64
CA LEU A 11 3.99 16.55 -8.08
C LEU A 11 5.42 16.93 -8.48
N ALA A 12 5.98 18.00 -7.93
CA ALA A 12 7.35 18.42 -8.22
C ALA A 12 8.38 17.35 -7.84
N ILE A 13 8.20 16.72 -6.67
CA ILE A 13 9.04 15.61 -6.22
C ILE A 13 8.89 14.41 -7.17
N GLN A 14 7.66 14.03 -7.52
CA GLN A 14 7.39 12.90 -8.39
C GLN A 14 7.99 13.10 -9.79
N VAL A 15 7.85 14.30 -10.35
CA VAL A 15 8.45 14.66 -11.65
C VAL A 15 9.98 14.60 -11.56
N SER A 16 10.58 15.14 -10.50
CA SER A 16 12.02 15.04 -10.25
C SER A 16 12.51 13.58 -10.19
N LEU A 17 11.80 12.71 -9.45
CA LEU A 17 12.11 11.28 -9.38
C LEU A 17 11.98 10.59 -10.74
N CYS A 18 10.94 10.92 -11.52
CA CYS A 18 10.76 10.41 -12.87
C CYS A 18 11.91 10.83 -13.79
N PHE A 19 12.37 12.09 -13.69
CA PHE A 19 13.52 12.57 -14.44
C PHE A 19 14.80 11.83 -14.03
N LEU A 20 15.10 11.74 -12.74
CA LEU A 20 16.28 11.02 -12.25
C LEU A 20 16.28 9.55 -12.71
N TYR A 21 15.12 8.90 -12.68
CA TYR A 21 14.98 7.53 -13.14
C TYR A 21 15.12 7.41 -14.66
N ALA A 22 14.58 8.35 -15.45
CA ALA A 22 14.79 8.41 -16.89
C ALA A 22 16.27 8.61 -17.25
N PHE A 23 16.97 9.49 -16.51
CA PHE A 23 18.42 9.64 -16.61
C PHE A 23 19.14 8.32 -16.30
N LYS A 24 18.75 7.60 -15.24
CA LYS A 24 19.28 6.27 -14.93
C LYS A 24 19.05 5.30 -16.09
N CYS A 25 17.87 5.30 -16.73
CA CYS A 25 17.58 4.43 -17.87
C CYS A 25 18.43 4.76 -19.11
N ILE A 26 18.69 6.03 -19.39
CA ILE A 26 19.45 6.47 -20.57
C ILE A 26 20.95 6.21 -20.38
N PHE A 27 21.51 6.58 -19.22
CA PHE A 27 22.96 6.50 -18.98
C PHE A 27 23.42 5.15 -18.42
N TYR A 28 22.53 4.41 -17.75
CA TYR A 28 22.86 3.18 -17.02
C TYR A 28 21.90 2.02 -17.37
N PHE A 29 21.65 1.82 -18.67
CA PHE A 29 20.73 0.78 -19.15
C PHE A 29 21.11 -0.64 -18.68
N ASP A 30 22.41 -0.95 -18.63
CA ASP A 30 22.89 -2.27 -18.17
C ASP A 30 22.53 -2.55 -16.70
N LEU A 31 22.62 -1.53 -15.83
CA LEU A 31 22.23 -1.63 -14.43
C LEU A 31 20.71 -1.81 -14.28
N VAL A 32 19.91 -1.14 -15.13
CA VAL A 32 18.45 -1.31 -15.13
C VAL A 32 18.09 -2.73 -15.57
N LYS A 33 18.73 -3.25 -16.62
CA LYS A 33 18.52 -4.63 -17.09
C LYS A 33 18.89 -5.66 -16.02
N GLU A 34 19.96 -5.43 -15.29
CA GLU A 34 20.36 -6.27 -14.14
C GLU A 34 19.32 -6.19 -13.01
N GLU A 35 18.80 -5.00 -12.70
CA GLU A 35 17.74 -4.78 -11.71
C GLU A 35 16.43 -5.48 -12.10
N PHE A 36 16.08 -5.50 -13.39
CA PHE A 36 14.96 -6.28 -13.94
C PHE A 36 15.19 -7.80 -13.90
N SER A 37 16.44 -8.25 -13.94
CA SER A 37 16.77 -9.67 -13.80
C SER A 37 16.84 -10.10 -12.34
N HIS A 38 17.07 -9.16 -11.41
CA HIS A 38 17.22 -9.45 -10.01
C HIS A 38 15.86 -9.61 -9.31
N TYR A 39 15.67 -10.78 -8.70
CA TYR A 39 14.42 -11.20 -8.04
C TYR A 39 13.84 -10.25 -6.96
N ILE A 40 14.68 -9.53 -6.21
CA ILE A 40 14.25 -8.52 -5.23
C ILE A 40 14.06 -7.15 -5.88
N GLY A 41 14.90 -6.80 -6.86
CA GLY A 41 14.91 -5.49 -7.52
C GLY A 41 13.61 -5.20 -8.26
N VAL A 42 13.01 -6.21 -8.90
CA VAL A 42 11.75 -6.07 -9.66
C VAL A 42 10.60 -5.50 -8.81
N ASN A 43 10.52 -5.84 -7.52
CA ASN A 43 9.46 -5.31 -6.63
C ASN A 43 9.55 -3.79 -6.43
N TYR A 44 10.76 -3.21 -6.52
CA TYR A 44 10.96 -1.77 -6.37
C TYR A 44 10.57 -1.00 -7.64
N LEU A 45 10.53 -1.66 -8.80
CA LEU A 45 10.10 -1.06 -10.07
C LEU A 45 8.63 -0.65 -10.08
N TYR A 46 7.82 -1.22 -9.19
CA TYR A 46 6.42 -0.81 -9.01
C TYR A 46 6.29 0.57 -8.38
N ALA A 47 7.23 0.98 -7.53
CA ALA A 47 7.15 2.21 -6.73
C ALA A 47 6.86 3.49 -7.56
N PRO A 48 7.57 3.80 -8.66
CA PRO A 48 7.28 4.99 -9.45
C PRO A 48 5.85 4.99 -10.02
N PHE A 49 5.35 3.84 -10.47
CA PHE A 49 4.00 3.71 -11.03
C PHE A 49 2.91 3.86 -9.95
N ILE A 50 3.10 3.25 -8.78
CA ILE A 50 2.19 3.41 -7.63
C ILE A 50 2.10 4.88 -7.23
N SER A 51 3.25 5.56 -7.08
CA SER A 51 3.28 6.97 -6.69
C SER A 51 2.60 7.86 -7.74
N CYS A 52 2.80 7.60 -9.04
CA CYS A 52 2.07 8.29 -10.11
C CYS A 52 0.56 8.06 -10.05
N LEU A 53 0.10 6.83 -9.81
CA LEU A 53 -1.32 6.50 -9.68
C LEU A 53 -1.96 7.17 -8.47
N LEU A 54 -1.28 7.20 -7.32
CA LEU A 54 -1.76 7.88 -6.11
C LEU A 54 -1.81 9.40 -6.30
N LEU A 55 -0.82 9.98 -6.98
CA LEU A 55 -0.81 11.41 -7.30
C LEU A 55 -1.95 11.78 -8.25
N LEU A 56 -2.22 10.92 -9.24
CA LEU A 56 -3.33 11.07 -10.18
C LEU A 56 -4.69 10.98 -9.46
N GLN A 57 -4.90 10.00 -8.58
CA GLN A 57 -6.13 9.84 -7.79
C GLN A 57 -6.36 10.96 -6.76
N SER A 58 -5.30 11.66 -6.33
CA SER A 58 -5.40 12.77 -5.38
C SER A 58 -5.48 14.15 -6.04
N ALA A 59 -5.48 14.21 -7.38
CA ALA A 59 -5.48 15.45 -8.13
C ALA A 59 -6.79 16.25 -7.92
N PRO A 60 -6.74 17.46 -7.32
CA PRO A 60 -7.95 18.27 -7.09
C PRO A 60 -8.54 18.87 -8.37
N LEU A 61 -7.75 18.96 -9.44
CA LEU A 61 -8.07 19.70 -10.66
C LEU A 61 -8.57 18.80 -11.78
N MET A 62 -8.49 17.47 -11.61
CA MET A 62 -8.80 16.52 -12.67
C MET A 62 -10.07 15.76 -12.33
N GLU A 63 -11.08 15.92 -13.19
CA GLU A 63 -12.28 15.10 -13.10
C GLU A 63 -11.95 13.66 -13.56
N PRO A 64 -12.38 12.62 -12.81
CA PRO A 64 -12.13 11.22 -13.14
C PRO A 64 -12.65 10.80 -14.53
N HIS A 65 -13.62 11.55 -15.08
CA HIS A 65 -14.22 11.26 -16.38
C HIS A 65 -13.50 11.90 -17.57
N SER A 66 -12.52 12.78 -17.34
CA SER A 66 -11.75 13.42 -18.40
C SER A 66 -10.95 12.39 -19.20
N VAL A 67 -10.87 12.61 -20.52
CA VAL A 67 -10.07 11.76 -21.42
C VAL A 67 -8.61 11.73 -20.97
N LEU A 68 -8.08 12.87 -20.52
CA LEU A 68 -6.69 12.99 -20.07
C LEU A 68 -6.41 12.12 -18.84
N TYR A 69 -7.35 12.08 -17.88
CA TYR A 69 -7.24 11.24 -16.68
C TYR A 69 -7.18 9.75 -17.07
N LYS A 70 -8.10 9.31 -17.94
CA LYS A 70 -8.17 7.92 -18.42
C LYS A 70 -6.90 7.50 -19.17
N THR A 71 -6.36 8.38 -20.01
CA THR A 71 -5.11 8.13 -20.74
C THR A 71 -3.93 7.99 -19.77
N LEU A 72 -3.75 8.93 -18.84
CA LEU A 72 -2.67 8.87 -17.86
C LEU A 72 -2.78 7.63 -16.97
N PHE A 73 -3.99 7.28 -16.55
CA PHE A 73 -4.23 6.08 -15.77
C PHE A 73 -3.76 4.82 -16.50
N TRP A 74 -4.15 4.65 -17.77
CA TRP A 74 -3.70 3.52 -18.59
C TRP A 74 -2.18 3.48 -18.77
N VAL A 75 -1.55 4.64 -18.99
CA VAL A 75 -0.08 4.75 -19.12
C VAL A 75 0.62 4.25 -17.86
N PHE A 76 0.05 4.43 -16.67
CA PHE A 76 0.64 3.96 -15.42
C PHE A 76 0.23 2.53 -15.04
N VAL A 77 -0.97 2.08 -15.39
CA VAL A 77 -1.44 0.70 -15.10
C VAL A 77 -0.79 -0.33 -16.03
N LEU A 78 -0.53 0.02 -17.30
CA LEU A 78 0.04 -0.93 -18.26
C LEU A 78 1.41 -1.48 -17.82
N PRO A 79 2.36 -0.66 -17.32
CA PRO A 79 3.59 -1.15 -16.71
C PRO A 79 3.37 -2.02 -15.47
N VAL A 80 2.40 -1.69 -14.61
CA VAL A 80 2.07 -2.50 -13.41
C VAL A 80 1.63 -3.90 -13.83
N LEU A 81 0.71 -4.01 -14.79
CA LEU A 81 0.25 -5.30 -15.33
C LEU A 81 1.37 -6.09 -16.02
N THR A 82 2.27 -5.39 -16.71
CA THR A 82 3.43 -6.03 -17.37
C THR A 82 4.41 -6.58 -16.32
N LEU A 83 4.65 -5.83 -15.24
CA LEU A 83 5.45 -6.30 -14.12
C LEU A 83 4.78 -7.48 -13.41
N ASP A 84 3.46 -7.43 -13.22
CA ASP A 84 2.70 -8.51 -12.61
C ASP A 84 2.80 -9.80 -13.42
N THR A 85 2.54 -9.75 -14.72
CA THR A 85 2.67 -10.93 -15.58
C THR A 85 4.09 -11.52 -15.58
N LYS A 86 5.13 -10.68 -15.52
CA LYS A 86 6.52 -11.14 -15.31
C LYS A 86 6.72 -11.79 -13.95
N LEU A 87 6.25 -11.16 -12.88
CA LEU A 87 6.40 -11.65 -11.51
C LEU A 87 5.67 -12.99 -11.33
N TYR A 88 4.40 -13.06 -11.73
CA TYR A 88 3.60 -14.27 -11.69
C TYR A 88 4.16 -15.35 -12.63
N GLY A 89 4.59 -14.99 -13.83
CA GLY A 89 5.23 -15.93 -14.76
C GLY A 89 6.46 -16.59 -14.15
N GLN A 90 7.32 -15.80 -13.50
CA GLN A 90 8.47 -16.33 -12.76
C GLN A 90 8.04 -17.22 -11.59
N TRP A 91 6.97 -16.88 -10.87
CA TRP A 91 6.46 -17.71 -9.77
C TRP A 91 5.92 -19.06 -10.25
N PHE A 92 5.26 -19.12 -11.41
CA PHE A 92 4.70 -20.36 -11.95
C PHE A 92 5.75 -21.26 -12.61
N THR A 93 6.79 -20.69 -13.23
CA THR A 93 7.82 -21.48 -13.93
C THR A 93 8.98 -21.92 -13.02
N THR A 94 9.18 -21.29 -11.86
CA THR A 94 10.33 -21.56 -10.97
C THR A 94 9.95 -22.52 -9.84
N GLU A 95 10.79 -23.54 -9.56
CA GLU A 95 10.54 -24.63 -8.59
C GLU A 95 10.13 -24.19 -7.16
N LYS A 96 9.44 -25.11 -6.45
CA LYS A 96 8.87 -24.99 -5.09
C LYS A 96 9.81 -24.41 -4.01
N ARG A 97 11.13 -24.52 -4.17
CA ARG A 97 12.13 -24.01 -3.20
C ARG A 97 12.34 -22.49 -3.30
N PHE A 98 11.95 -21.86 -4.41
CA PHE A 98 12.09 -20.41 -4.64
C PHE A 98 10.96 -19.58 -4.07
N LEU A 99 9.72 -20.09 -3.96
CA LEU A 99 8.61 -19.34 -3.33
C LEU A 99 8.94 -18.91 -1.89
N SER A 100 9.63 -19.76 -1.14
CA SER A 100 10.10 -19.45 0.22
C SER A 100 11.18 -18.37 0.23
N ILE A 101 12.09 -18.34 -0.76
CA ILE A 101 13.12 -17.29 -0.90
C ILE A 101 12.52 -15.98 -1.43
N MET A 102 11.52 -16.08 -2.31
CA MET A 102 10.92 -14.99 -3.10
C MET A 102 9.80 -14.24 -2.37
N ALA A 103 9.14 -14.89 -1.40
CA ALA A 103 8.23 -14.24 -0.45
C ALA A 103 9.04 -13.34 0.52
N ASN A 104 9.39 -12.16 0.04
CA ASN A 104 9.95 -11.06 0.82
C ASN A 104 8.81 -10.07 1.13
N PRO A 105 8.72 -9.41 2.30
CA PRO A 105 7.79 -8.31 2.54
C PRO A 105 7.74 -7.24 1.43
N ALA A 106 8.81 -7.07 0.64
CA ALA A 106 8.81 -6.19 -0.53
C ALA A 106 7.83 -6.61 -1.64
N SER A 107 7.43 -7.89 -1.73
CA SER A 107 6.41 -8.37 -2.68
C SER A 107 5.01 -7.80 -2.40
N GLN A 108 4.75 -7.31 -1.18
CA GLN A 108 3.53 -6.58 -0.85
C GLN A 108 3.39 -5.28 -1.68
N VAL A 109 4.46 -4.77 -2.28
CA VAL A 109 4.39 -3.60 -3.17
C VAL A 109 3.57 -3.92 -4.43
N SER A 110 3.67 -5.12 -5.01
CA SER A 110 2.82 -5.55 -6.14
C SER A 110 1.35 -5.68 -5.73
N VAL A 111 1.07 -6.20 -4.52
CA VAL A 111 -0.30 -6.22 -3.95
C VAL A 111 -0.87 -4.80 -3.90
N ILE A 112 -0.11 -3.86 -3.32
CA ILE A 112 -0.53 -2.47 -3.19
C ILE A 112 -0.74 -1.84 -4.56
N ALA A 113 0.12 -2.12 -5.54
CA ALA A 113 -0.05 -1.63 -6.92
C ALA A 113 -1.39 -2.06 -7.52
N ASN A 114 -1.74 -3.35 -7.39
CA ASN A 114 -3.00 -3.88 -7.89
C ASN A 114 -4.22 -3.27 -7.19
N LEU A 115 -4.16 -3.09 -5.87
CA LEU A 115 -5.25 -2.50 -5.10
C LEU A 115 -5.41 -0.99 -5.39
N VAL A 116 -4.31 -0.25 -5.57
CA VAL A 116 -4.33 1.16 -5.99
C VAL A 116 -4.89 1.29 -7.40
N ALA A 117 -4.50 0.41 -8.33
CA ALA A 117 -5.04 0.37 -9.68
C ALA A 117 -6.54 0.03 -9.67
N ALA A 118 -6.97 -0.95 -8.87
CA ALA A 118 -8.39 -1.29 -8.70
C ALA A 118 -9.22 -0.10 -8.21
N ARG A 119 -8.71 0.65 -7.23
CA ARG A 119 -9.35 1.87 -6.72
C ARG A 119 -9.57 2.91 -7.82
N GLY A 120 -8.52 3.22 -8.60
CA GLY A 120 -8.64 4.19 -9.68
C GLY A 120 -9.54 3.72 -10.82
N ALA A 121 -9.55 2.42 -11.14
CA ALA A 121 -10.47 1.84 -12.10
C ALA A 121 -11.94 1.98 -11.65
N ALA A 122 -12.21 1.80 -10.36
CA ALA A 122 -13.54 1.99 -9.78
C ALA A 122 -13.97 3.46 -9.82
N GLU A 123 -13.07 4.41 -9.52
CA GLU A 123 -13.35 5.86 -9.58
C GLU A 123 -13.73 6.34 -11.00
N MET A 124 -13.21 5.68 -12.04
CA MET A 124 -13.59 5.96 -13.43
C MET A 124 -14.89 5.27 -13.89
N GLY A 125 -15.48 4.41 -13.05
CA GLY A 125 -16.69 3.64 -13.35
C GLY A 125 -16.44 2.28 -14.01
N TRP A 126 -15.20 1.81 -14.13
CA TRP A 126 -14.87 0.50 -14.70
C TRP A 126 -14.91 -0.61 -13.65
N LYS A 127 -16.12 -0.98 -13.23
CA LYS A 127 -16.35 -1.93 -12.13
C LYS A 127 -15.74 -3.31 -12.38
N GLU A 128 -15.90 -3.88 -13.57
CA GLU A 128 -15.36 -5.21 -13.90
C GLU A 128 -13.83 -5.25 -13.85
N CYS A 129 -13.18 -4.22 -14.42
CA CYS A 129 -11.73 -4.10 -14.36
C CYS A 129 -11.25 -3.91 -12.92
N ALA A 130 -11.96 -3.10 -12.13
CA ALA A 130 -11.64 -2.89 -10.72
C ALA A 130 -11.75 -4.18 -9.90
N LEU A 131 -12.80 -4.98 -10.13
CA LEU A 131 -12.99 -6.28 -9.48
C LEU A 131 -11.88 -7.28 -9.86
N CYS A 132 -11.47 -7.29 -11.12
CA CYS A 132 -10.38 -8.15 -11.61
C CYS A 132 -9.05 -7.81 -10.90
N LEU A 133 -8.65 -6.53 -10.92
CA LEU A 133 -7.43 -6.06 -10.26
C LEU A 133 -7.47 -6.25 -8.74
N PHE A 134 -8.62 -6.01 -8.12
CA PHE A 134 -8.82 -6.24 -6.69
C PHE A 134 -8.65 -7.72 -6.32
N SER A 135 -9.26 -8.62 -7.10
CA SER A 135 -9.15 -10.06 -6.88
C SER A 135 -7.71 -10.55 -7.01
N LEU A 136 -6.98 -10.08 -8.03
CA LEU A 136 -5.57 -10.40 -8.23
C LEU A 136 -4.72 -9.96 -7.02
N GLY A 137 -4.92 -8.72 -6.56
CA GLY A 137 -4.23 -8.19 -5.38
C GLY A 137 -4.54 -8.97 -4.10
N MET A 138 -5.82 -9.28 -3.84
CA MET A 138 -6.24 -9.99 -2.61
C MET A 138 -5.77 -11.44 -2.57
N VAL A 139 -5.79 -12.15 -3.70
CA VAL A 139 -5.24 -13.52 -3.78
C VAL A 139 -3.74 -13.48 -3.51
N HIS A 140 -3.02 -12.54 -4.13
CA HIS A 140 -1.58 -12.39 -3.93
C HIS A 140 -1.22 -12.03 -2.48
N TYR A 141 -2.02 -11.14 -1.87
CA TYR A 141 -1.90 -10.79 -0.45
C TYR A 141 -1.98 -12.03 0.44
N LEU A 142 -2.98 -12.89 0.23
CA LEU A 142 -3.19 -14.10 1.05
C LEU A 142 -2.02 -15.07 0.90
N VAL A 143 -1.55 -15.30 -0.33
CA VAL A 143 -0.39 -16.17 -0.59
C VAL A 143 0.87 -15.65 0.09
N ILE A 144 1.18 -14.35 -0.03
CA ILE A 144 2.34 -13.76 0.65
C ILE A 144 2.18 -13.82 2.17
N PHE A 145 0.99 -13.54 2.68
CA PHE A 145 0.71 -13.56 4.12
C PHE A 145 0.96 -14.95 4.72
N VAL A 146 0.40 -16.00 4.11
CA VAL A 146 0.57 -17.38 4.58
C VAL A 146 2.02 -17.84 4.45
N THR A 147 2.67 -17.59 3.31
CA THR A 147 4.06 -17.99 3.08
C THR A 147 5.03 -17.31 4.02
N LEU A 148 4.84 -16.02 4.32
CA LEU A 148 5.67 -15.32 5.28
C LEU A 148 5.44 -15.82 6.71
N TYR A 149 4.18 -16.11 7.08
CA TYR A 149 3.84 -16.66 8.39
C TYR A 149 4.49 -18.02 8.62
N GLN A 150 4.49 -18.89 7.60
CA GLN A 150 5.13 -20.20 7.64
C GLN A 150 6.67 -20.15 7.68
N ARG A 151 7.29 -19.04 7.26
CA ARG A 151 8.75 -18.86 7.26
C ARG A 151 9.30 -18.45 8.65
N LEU A 152 8.46 -17.96 9.54
CA LEU A 152 8.85 -17.49 10.88
C LEU A 152 9.40 -18.56 11.86
N PRO A 153 9.01 -19.86 11.84
CA PRO A 153 9.45 -20.80 12.88
C PRO A 153 10.86 -21.40 12.72
N GLY A 154 11.55 -21.23 11.59
CA GLY A 154 12.64 -22.15 11.21
C GLY A 154 14.02 -21.58 10.89
N GLY A 155 14.23 -20.27 10.87
CA GLY A 155 15.55 -19.72 10.50
C GLY A 155 15.72 -18.29 10.95
N ASN A 156 16.87 -18.01 11.58
CA ASN A 156 17.40 -16.72 12.02
C ASN A 156 16.45 -15.51 11.81
N ASN A 157 15.99 -14.97 12.94
CA ASN A 157 15.31 -13.68 13.09
C ASN A 157 15.56 -12.77 11.88
N PHE A 158 14.49 -12.33 11.22
CA PHE A 158 14.55 -11.35 10.13
C PHE A 158 15.68 -10.34 10.41
N PRO A 159 16.68 -10.20 9.51
CA PRO A 159 17.76 -9.26 9.73
C PRO A 159 17.13 -7.91 10.05
N THR A 160 17.66 -7.26 11.08
CA THR A 160 17.11 -6.05 11.69
C THR A 160 16.91 -4.90 10.70
N THR A 161 17.45 -5.02 9.50
CA THR A 161 17.34 -4.15 8.33
C THR A 161 16.03 -4.31 7.52
N LEU A 162 15.36 -5.48 7.54
CA LEU A 162 14.11 -5.73 6.78
C LEU A 162 12.84 -5.36 7.55
N ARG A 163 13.01 -5.08 8.83
CA ARG A 163 12.01 -4.59 9.76
C ARG A 163 11.07 -3.52 9.13
N PRO A 164 11.54 -2.40 8.52
CA PRO A 164 10.65 -1.37 7.98
C PRO A 164 9.75 -1.84 6.83
N VAL A 165 10.15 -2.88 6.11
CA VAL A 165 9.38 -3.43 4.98
C VAL A 165 8.14 -4.20 5.48
N SER A 166 8.15 -4.65 6.74
CA SER A 166 6.99 -5.29 7.38
C SER A 166 5.79 -4.36 7.54
N PHE A 167 5.97 -3.03 7.50
CA PHE A 167 4.84 -2.08 7.47
C PHE A 167 3.95 -2.25 6.23
N LEU A 168 4.46 -2.84 5.15
CA LEU A 168 3.66 -3.11 3.95
C LEU A 168 2.53 -4.12 4.21
N PHE A 169 2.65 -4.99 5.23
CA PHE A 169 1.57 -5.90 5.61
C PHE A 169 0.33 -5.19 6.14
N PHE A 170 0.50 -4.03 6.78
CA PHE A 170 -0.61 -3.17 7.17
C PHE A 170 -1.18 -2.42 5.96
N ALA A 171 -0.30 -1.94 5.09
CA ALA A 171 -0.66 -1.09 3.96
C ALA A 171 -1.54 -1.81 2.92
N ALA A 172 -1.31 -3.11 2.68
CA ALA A 172 -2.11 -3.90 1.75
C ALA A 172 -3.62 -3.95 2.13
N PRO A 173 -4.03 -4.44 3.32
CA PRO A 173 -5.44 -4.45 3.71
C PRO A 173 -6.04 -3.04 3.87
N ALA A 174 -5.24 -2.03 4.26
CA ALA A 174 -5.70 -0.64 4.29
C ALA A 174 -6.09 -0.15 2.89
N THR A 175 -5.24 -0.42 1.90
CA THR A 175 -5.48 -0.06 0.49
C THR A 175 -6.63 -0.88 -0.09
N GLY A 176 -6.75 -2.14 0.29
CA GLY A 176 -7.86 -3.01 -0.10
C GLY A 176 -9.21 -2.49 0.38
N ASN A 177 -9.29 -2.01 1.63
CA ASN A 177 -10.50 -1.34 2.13
C ASN A 177 -10.89 -0.13 1.26
N LEU A 178 -9.93 0.75 0.94
CA LEU A 178 -10.19 1.92 0.10
C LEU A 178 -10.63 1.54 -1.32
N ALA A 179 -10.01 0.51 -1.90
CA ALA A 179 -10.38 -0.02 -3.21
C ALA A 179 -11.79 -0.62 -3.20
N TRP A 180 -12.12 -1.44 -2.21
CA TRP A 180 -13.44 -2.05 -2.09
C TRP A 180 -14.54 -1.01 -1.87
N ASN A 181 -14.29 -0.02 -1.02
CA ASN A 181 -15.22 1.10 -0.81
C ASN A 181 -15.46 1.89 -2.11
N SER A 182 -14.44 2.03 -2.96
CA SER A 182 -14.60 2.65 -4.29
C SER A 182 -15.43 1.80 -5.25
N ILE A 183 -15.27 0.46 -5.21
CA ILE A 183 -16.02 -0.48 -6.06
C ILE A 183 -17.51 -0.53 -5.68
N CYS A 184 -17.80 -0.69 -4.39
CA CYS A 184 -19.17 -0.80 -3.88
C CYS A 184 -19.86 0.56 -3.74
N GLY A 185 -19.11 1.65 -3.58
CA GLY A 185 -19.63 2.99 -3.30
C GLY A 185 -20.20 3.16 -1.89
N THR A 186 -20.22 2.10 -1.08
CA THR A 186 -20.70 2.07 0.30
C THR A 186 -19.69 1.40 1.21
N PHE A 187 -19.68 1.81 2.48
CA PHE A 187 -18.81 1.24 3.50
C PHE A 187 -19.40 -0.08 4.05
N ASP A 188 -19.35 -1.10 3.20
CA ASP A 188 -19.92 -2.41 3.44
C ASP A 188 -19.06 -3.28 4.39
N THR A 189 -19.58 -4.44 4.77
CA THR A 189 -18.99 -5.39 5.72
C THR A 189 -17.57 -5.82 5.32
N VAL A 190 -17.30 -6.02 4.04
CA VAL A 190 -15.96 -6.41 3.54
C VAL A 190 -14.94 -5.27 3.72
N ALA A 191 -15.33 -4.03 3.44
CA ALA A 191 -14.51 -2.84 3.69
C ALA A 191 -14.18 -2.71 5.19
N LYS A 192 -15.18 -2.91 6.06
CA LYS A 192 -15.01 -2.96 7.53
C LYS A 192 -14.05 -4.06 7.97
N MET A 193 -14.20 -5.28 7.46
CA MET A 193 -13.32 -6.41 7.78
C MET A 193 -11.86 -6.11 7.43
N LEU A 194 -11.61 -5.58 6.22
CA LEU A 194 -10.27 -5.20 5.78
C LEU A 194 -9.68 -4.06 6.63
N PHE A 195 -10.51 -3.09 7.01
CA PHE A 195 -10.12 -2.00 7.91
C PHE A 195 -9.70 -2.51 9.30
N PHE A 196 -10.50 -3.37 9.92
CA PHE A 196 -10.17 -3.93 11.25
C PHE A 196 -8.95 -4.85 11.19
N LEU A 197 -8.82 -5.66 10.13
CA LEU A 197 -7.63 -6.48 9.90
C LEU A 197 -6.37 -5.63 9.82
N SER A 198 -6.44 -4.51 9.10
CA SER A 198 -5.36 -3.55 8.98
C SER A 198 -4.98 -2.98 10.36
N LEU A 199 -5.95 -2.47 11.13
CA LEU A 199 -5.70 -1.97 12.49
C LEU A 199 -5.05 -3.01 13.40
N PHE A 200 -5.53 -4.26 13.36
CA PHE A 200 -4.98 -5.35 14.15
C PHE A 200 -3.49 -5.62 13.82
N ILE A 201 -3.16 -5.71 12.52
CA ILE A 201 -1.78 -5.92 12.06
C ILE A 201 -0.89 -4.75 12.47
N PHE A 202 -1.38 -3.51 12.35
CA PHE A 202 -0.63 -2.32 12.77
C PHE A 202 -0.27 -2.35 14.25
N VAL A 203 -1.24 -2.63 15.12
CA VAL A 203 -1.02 -2.72 16.57
C VAL A 203 -0.08 -3.86 16.92
N SER A 204 -0.25 -5.03 16.29
CA SER A 204 0.60 -6.21 16.50
C SER A 204 2.07 -5.92 16.11
N LEU A 205 2.28 -5.30 14.96
CA LEU A 205 3.60 -4.86 14.53
C LEU A 205 4.16 -3.88 15.54
N ALA A 206 3.47 -2.76 15.81
CA ALA A 206 3.93 -1.71 16.72
C ALA A 206 4.36 -2.27 18.09
N GLY A 207 3.59 -3.20 18.66
CA GLY A 207 3.97 -3.88 19.91
C GLY A 207 5.27 -4.69 19.81
N SER A 208 5.49 -5.40 18.70
CA SER A 208 6.71 -6.18 18.45
C SER A 208 7.96 -5.29 18.28
N TRP A 209 7.80 -4.06 17.78
CA TRP A 209 8.90 -3.09 17.65
C TRP A 209 9.28 -2.41 18.97
N VAL A 210 8.31 -2.25 19.87
CA VAL A 210 8.51 -1.63 21.18
C VAL A 210 9.21 -2.60 22.15
N ALA A 211 8.92 -3.91 22.07
CA ALA A 211 9.51 -4.92 22.95
C ALA A 211 11.07 -4.93 22.99
N PRO A 212 11.81 -4.88 21.87
CA PRO A 212 13.28 -4.80 21.90
C PRO A 212 13.84 -3.40 22.23
N MET A 213 13.01 -2.34 22.25
CA MET A 213 13.45 -0.99 22.67
C MET A 213 13.33 -0.76 24.17
N VAL A 214 12.40 -1.44 24.85
CA VAL A 214 12.21 -1.33 26.31
C VAL A 214 13.32 -2.04 27.10
N VAL A 215 13.96 -3.06 26.50
CA VAL A 215 15.04 -3.83 27.17
C VAL A 215 16.40 -3.09 27.12
N GLY A 216 16.51 -1.99 26.37
CA GLY A 216 17.75 -1.21 26.20
C GLY A 216 17.72 0.18 26.84
N GLY A 217 17.77 0.26 28.18
CA GLY A 217 18.43 1.35 28.91
C GLY A 217 17.87 2.80 28.84
N SER A 218 17.09 3.15 29.86
CA SER A 218 17.11 4.39 30.68
C SER A 218 16.81 5.78 30.06
N ASN A 219 15.65 6.31 30.49
CA ASN A 219 15.21 7.71 30.68
C ASN A 219 15.20 8.73 29.52
N ARG A 220 15.87 8.52 28.38
CA ARG A 220 15.73 9.44 27.22
C ARG A 220 14.66 9.02 26.21
N ILE A 221 14.07 7.84 26.42
CA ILE A 221 13.20 7.12 25.49
C ILE A 221 11.72 7.45 25.72
N ASN A 222 11.29 7.67 26.96
CA ASN A 222 9.91 8.09 27.28
C ASN A 222 9.55 9.42 26.59
N GLN A 223 10.50 10.35 26.48
CA GLN A 223 10.31 11.63 25.79
C GLN A 223 10.24 11.53 24.24
N ARG A 224 10.68 10.40 23.67
CA ARG A 224 10.47 10.07 22.24
C ARG A 224 9.20 9.25 22.03
N TYR A 225 8.79 8.48 23.03
CA TYR A 225 7.55 7.71 23.06
C TYR A 225 6.32 8.64 23.11
N ASP A 226 6.32 9.63 24.01
CA ASP A 226 5.26 10.64 24.07
C ASP A 226 5.17 11.44 22.76
N ARG A 227 6.31 11.76 22.13
CA ARG A 227 6.32 12.43 20.82
C ARG A 227 5.81 11.57 19.66
N LEU A 228 5.97 10.25 19.71
CA LEU A 228 5.44 9.33 18.69
C LEU A 228 3.95 9.10 18.88
N VAL A 229 3.49 8.98 20.14
CA VAL A 229 2.06 8.92 20.48
C VAL A 229 1.36 10.23 20.12
N ASP A 230 1.99 11.38 20.41
CA ASP A 230 1.50 12.70 19.99
C ASP A 230 1.53 12.89 18.46
N MET A 231 2.52 12.32 17.75
CA MET A 231 2.52 12.33 16.27
C MET A 231 1.38 11.49 15.68
N VAL A 232 1.06 10.35 16.29
CA VAL A 232 -0.07 9.51 15.88
C VAL A 232 -1.41 10.17 16.25
N ALA A 233 -1.49 10.87 17.39
CA ALA A 233 -2.63 11.70 17.77
C ALA A 233 -2.77 12.96 16.88
N LEU A 234 -1.67 13.51 16.38
CA LEU A 234 -1.69 14.60 15.40
C LEU A 234 -2.07 14.13 13.99
N LEU A 235 -1.73 12.88 13.63
CA LEU A 235 -2.18 12.24 12.40
C LEU A 235 -3.68 11.92 12.43
N SER A 236 -4.26 11.63 13.60
CA SER A 236 -5.72 11.52 13.77
C SER A 236 -6.42 12.89 13.82
N ALA A 237 -5.73 13.95 14.24
CA ALA A 237 -6.26 15.32 14.28
C ALA A 237 -6.16 16.08 12.93
N ASN A 238 -5.33 15.65 11.99
CA ASN A 238 -5.23 16.30 10.68
C ASN A 238 -6.39 15.87 9.77
N ARG A 239 -6.89 16.78 8.93
CA ARG A 239 -8.24 16.80 8.30
C ARG A 239 -8.64 15.59 7.40
N ILE A 240 -7.76 14.61 7.27
CA ILE A 240 -8.00 13.30 6.65
C ILE A 240 -8.53 12.31 7.72
N GLY A 241 -7.98 12.37 8.94
CA GLY A 241 -8.49 11.72 10.15
C GLY A 241 -9.86 12.23 10.56
N SER A 242 -10.21 13.50 10.31
CA SER A 242 -11.57 14.00 10.59
C SER A 242 -12.64 13.36 9.69
N ARG A 243 -12.35 13.01 8.43
CA ARG A 243 -13.30 12.26 7.58
C ARG A 243 -13.42 10.79 8.00
N LEU A 244 -12.32 10.18 8.46
CA LEU A 244 -12.35 8.84 9.05
C LEU A 244 -13.08 8.83 10.41
N CYS A 245 -12.85 9.80 11.29
CA CYS A 245 -13.50 9.94 12.60
C CYS A 245 -14.98 10.33 12.48
N TYR A 246 -15.38 11.16 11.51
CA TYR A 246 -16.81 11.38 11.21
C TYR A 246 -17.48 10.10 10.72
N GLY A 247 -16.77 9.27 9.94
CA GLY A 247 -17.22 7.94 9.55
C GLY A 247 -17.36 6.99 10.74
N ILE A 248 -16.39 6.99 11.66
CA ILE A 248 -16.40 6.19 12.90
C ILE A 248 -17.50 6.66 13.87
N SER A 249 -17.73 7.97 14.00
CA SER A 249 -18.79 8.55 14.83
C SER A 249 -20.19 8.23 14.28
N ASN A 250 -20.40 8.32 12.97
CA ASN A 250 -21.68 7.91 12.34
C ASN A 250 -21.91 6.40 12.42
N CYS A 251 -20.84 5.59 12.35
CA CYS A 251 -20.94 4.14 12.51
C CYS A 251 -21.25 3.73 13.96
N PHE A 252 -20.81 4.50 14.96
CA PHE A 252 -21.18 4.30 16.37
C PHE A 252 -22.60 4.83 16.68
N SER A 253 -23.04 5.95 16.11
CA SER A 253 -24.41 6.46 16.28
C SER A 253 -25.47 5.58 15.60
N SER A 254 -25.14 4.90 14.50
CA SER A 254 -26.07 3.98 13.83
C SER A 254 -26.22 2.62 14.53
N VAL A 255 -25.37 2.31 15.51
CA VAL A 255 -25.43 1.06 16.31
C VAL A 255 -26.09 1.31 17.68
N GLY A 256 -26.39 2.57 18.02
CA GLY A 256 -26.99 2.99 19.30
C GLY A 256 -28.43 3.50 19.22
N GLY A 257 -29.24 3.05 18.26
CA GLY A 257 -30.68 3.35 18.22
C GLY A 257 -31.47 2.33 19.05
N PRO A 258 -32.31 2.75 20.00
CA PRO A 258 -33.02 1.82 20.88
C PRO A 258 -34.03 0.99 20.11
N SER A 259 -34.00 -0.32 20.37
CA SER A 259 -35.03 -1.29 20.00
C SER A 259 -36.39 -0.83 20.50
N TYR A 260 -37.31 -0.47 19.60
CA TYR A 260 -38.74 -0.46 19.89
C TYR A 260 -39.54 -0.86 18.63
N PHE A 261 -40.18 -2.01 18.78
CA PHE A 261 -41.19 -2.67 17.93
C PHE A 261 -40.77 -3.25 16.58
#